data_AF-A0A0A0AHL3-F1
#
_entry.id   AF-A0A0A0AHL3-F1
#
_cell.length_a   1.000
_cell.length_b   1.000
_cell.length_c   1.000
_cell.angle_alpha   90.00
_cell.angle_beta   90.00
_cell.angle_gamma   90.00
#
_symmetry.space_group_name_H-M   'P 1'
#
loop_
_entity.id
_entity.type
_entity.pdbx_description
1 polymer ?
#
loop_
_entity_poly.entity_id
_entity_poly.type
_entity_poly.pdbx_seq_one_letter_code
_entity_poly.pdbx_strand_id
1 'polypeptide(L)'
;PQNPELVARLERIKAKLANEEYRRMTRNITGQQMNGTLAEFGRQVRSVKAVVITIFNFIVTVVAAFACTYLGSQYVFAETAARVLSAVIVASVVGLAELYVMVRTLEGDLGKL
;
A
#
# COMPACT_ATOMS: atom_id res chain seq x y z
N PRO A 1 32.29 58.91 -12.45
CA PRO A 1 32.76 57.81 -11.58
C PRO A 1 31.56 57.10 -10.93
N GLN A 2 31.18 55.92 -11.47
CA GLN A 2 30.11 55.12 -10.88
C GLN A 2 30.59 54.49 -9.58
N ASN A 3 29.85 54.74 -8.51
CA ASN A 3 30.17 54.27 -7.17
C ASN A 3 29.91 52.74 -7.10
N PRO A 4 30.94 51.91 -6.87
CA PRO A 4 30.86 50.45 -7.00
C PRO A 4 29.87 49.80 -6.02
N GLU A 5 29.61 50.43 -4.87
CA GLU A 5 28.65 49.93 -3.91
C GLU A 5 27.18 50.01 -4.39
N LEU A 6 26.84 51.00 -5.22
CA LEU A 6 25.48 51.18 -5.72
C LEU A 6 25.14 50.14 -6.81
N VAL A 7 26.12 49.75 -7.62
CA VAL A 7 25.94 48.73 -8.67
C VAL A 7 25.74 47.35 -8.03
N ALA A 8 26.54 47.01 -7.01
CA ALA A 8 26.40 45.76 -6.26
C ALA A 8 25.05 45.64 -5.54
N ARG A 9 24.49 46.76 -5.05
CA ARG A 9 23.14 46.77 -4.46
C ARG A 9 22.05 46.58 -5.52
N LEU A 10 22.19 47.21 -6.68
CA LEU A 10 21.25 47.05 -7.79
C LEU A 10 21.21 45.61 -8.30
N GLU A 11 22.36 44.95 -8.45
CA GLU A 11 22.41 43.54 -8.86
C GLU A 11 21.74 42.61 -7.86
N ARG A 12 21.96 42.84 -6.55
CA ARG A 12 21.28 42.06 -5.50
C ARG A 12 19.76 42.24 -5.52
N ILE A 13 19.28 43.46 -5.76
CA ILE A 13 17.84 43.74 -5.87
C ILE A 13 17.26 43.07 -7.12
N LYS A 14 17.97 43.15 -8.26
CA LYS A 14 17.55 42.51 -9.51
C LYS A 14 17.48 40.99 -9.38
N ALA A 15 18.47 40.39 -8.71
CA ALA A 15 18.48 38.97 -8.41
C ALA A 15 17.32 38.56 -7.49
N LYS A 16 17.02 39.35 -6.45
CA LYS A 16 15.86 39.10 -5.58
C LYS A 16 14.53 39.18 -6.34
N LEU A 17 14.37 40.19 -7.20
CA LEU A 17 13.15 40.37 -7.98
C LEU A 17 12.95 39.19 -8.96
N ALA A 18 14.01 38.81 -9.66
CA ALA A 18 13.98 37.67 -10.58
C ALA A 18 13.64 36.36 -9.85
N ASN A 19 14.15 36.16 -8.64
CA ASN A 19 13.87 34.98 -7.84
C ASN A 19 12.41 34.96 -7.33
N GLU A 20 11.87 36.12 -6.94
CA GLU A 20 10.46 36.28 -6.56
C GLU A 20 9.52 35.98 -7.74
N GLU A 21 9.88 36.46 -8.93
CA GLU A 21 9.11 36.27 -10.16
C GLU A 21 9.18 34.84 -10.67
N TYR A 22 10.35 34.20 -10.59
CA TYR A 22 10.52 32.77 -10.85
C TYR A 22 9.66 31.92 -9.90
N ARG A 23 9.65 32.27 -8.61
CA ARG A 23 8.82 31.58 -7.61
C ARG A 23 7.33 31.81 -7.84
N ARG A 24 6.93 32.99 -8.34
CA ARG A 24 5.54 33.28 -8.75
C ARG A 24 5.11 32.46 -9.96
N MET A 25 5.96 32.36 -10.98
CA MET A 25 5.72 31.57 -12.20
C MET A 25 5.63 30.06 -11.89
N THR A 26 6.47 29.56 -10.99
CA THR A 26 6.51 28.13 -10.62
C THR A 26 5.53 27.73 -9.52
N ARG A 27 4.92 28.70 -8.81
CA ARG A 27 4.01 28.44 -7.67
C ARG A 27 2.86 27.48 -7.99
N ASN A 28 2.27 27.62 -9.17
CA ASN A 28 1.16 26.77 -9.61
C ASN A 28 1.61 25.34 -9.94
N ILE A 29 2.85 25.18 -10.40
CA ILE A 29 3.44 23.90 -10.78
C ILE A 29 3.86 23.12 -9.53
N THR A 30 4.47 23.79 -8.54
CA THR A 30 4.86 23.16 -7.26
C THR A 30 3.64 22.68 -6.48
N GLY A 31 2.54 23.44 -6.48
CA GLY A 31 1.28 23.01 -5.85
C GLY A 31 0.66 21.78 -6.52
N GLN A 32 0.67 21.71 -7.86
CA GLN A 32 0.22 20.52 -8.58
C GLN A 32 1.13 19.31 -8.35
N GLN A 33 2.45 19.50 -8.29
CA GLN A 33 3.39 18.41 -8.09
C GLN A 33 3.27 17.82 -6.68
N MET A 34 3.04 18.66 -5.67
CA MET A 34 2.84 18.25 -4.27
C MET A 34 1.48 17.58 -4.05
N ASN A 35 0.41 18.10 -4.68
CA ASN A 35 -0.89 17.41 -4.69
C ASN A 35 -0.83 16.09 -5.47
N GLY A 36 -0.06 16.03 -6.56
CA GLY A 36 0.19 14.80 -7.31
C GLY A 36 0.91 13.76 -6.47
N THR A 37 1.93 14.16 -5.70
CA THR A 37 2.63 13.24 -4.78
C THR A 37 1.74 12.80 -3.62
N LEU A 38 0.92 13.69 -3.04
CA LEU A 38 -0.05 13.31 -2.00
C LEU A 38 -1.17 12.40 -2.53
N ALA A 39 -1.64 12.62 -3.76
CA ALA A 39 -2.64 11.76 -4.41
C ALA A 39 -2.06 10.39 -4.72
N GLU A 40 -0.84 10.31 -5.26
CA GLU A 40 -0.07 9.08 -5.45
C GLU A 40 0.15 8.34 -4.12
N PHE A 41 0.51 9.07 -3.06
CA PHE A 41 0.69 8.51 -1.72
C PHE A 41 -0.63 7.98 -1.15
N GLY A 42 -1.73 8.73 -1.28
CA GLY A 42 -3.07 8.28 -0.87
C GLY A 42 -3.53 7.03 -1.64
N ARG A 43 -3.19 6.93 -2.93
CA ARG A 43 -3.46 5.76 -3.77
C ARG A 43 -2.62 4.56 -3.34
N GLN A 44 -1.35 4.76 -3.03
CA GLN A 44 -0.48 3.73 -2.44
C GLN A 44 -1.02 3.24 -1.09
N VAL A 45 -1.38 4.14 -0.18
CA VAL A 45 -1.90 3.78 1.15
C VAL A 45 -3.20 2.97 1.02
N ARG A 46 -4.07 3.32 0.06
CA ARG A 46 -5.29 2.55 -0.23
C ARG A 46 -4.97 1.15 -0.78
N SER A 47 -4.00 1.05 -1.70
CA SER A 47 -3.57 -0.23 -2.27
C SER A 47 -2.94 -1.14 -1.20
N VAL A 48 -2.02 -0.60 -0.40
CA VAL A 48 -1.39 -1.32 0.71
C VAL A 48 -2.44 -1.77 1.73
N LYS A 49 -3.41 -0.91 2.08
CA LYS A 49 -4.51 -1.28 2.98
C LYS A 49 -5.30 -2.48 2.46
N ALA A 50 -5.60 -2.52 1.16
CA ALA A 50 -6.34 -3.64 0.56
C ALA A 50 -5.53 -4.95 0.60
N VAL A 51 -4.25 -4.91 0.26
CA VAL A 51 -3.35 -6.07 0.33
C VAL A 51 -3.21 -6.59 1.76
N VAL A 52 -3.00 -5.69 2.73
CA VAL A 52 -2.88 -6.04 4.16
C VAL A 52 -4.16 -6.71 4.67
N ILE A 53 -5.34 -6.16 4.33
CA ILE A 53 -6.62 -6.76 4.72
C ILE A 53 -6.77 -8.16 4.12
N THR A 54 -6.36 -8.35 2.87
CA THR A 54 -6.46 -9.64 2.17
C THR A 54 -5.56 -10.69 2.80
N ILE A 55 -4.29 -10.34 3.08
CA ILE A 55 -3.35 -11.24 3.76
C ILE A 55 -3.84 -11.58 5.16
N PHE A 56 -4.37 -10.60 5.89
CA PHE A 56 -4.92 -10.83 7.22
C PHE A 56 -6.12 -11.79 7.16
N ASN A 57 -7.03 -11.60 6.20
CA ASN A 57 -8.18 -12.47 6.02
C ASN A 57 -7.75 -13.92 5.74
N PHE A 58 -6.78 -14.11 4.83
CA PHE A 58 -6.17 -15.41 4.52
C PHE A 58 -5.61 -16.12 5.76
N ILE A 59 -4.81 -15.42 6.56
CA ILE A 59 -4.21 -16.00 7.77
C ILE A 59 -5.32 -16.41 8.75
N VAL A 60 -6.31 -15.53 8.94
CA VAL A 60 -7.43 -15.79 9.84
C VAL A 60 -8.24 -17.00 9.38
N THR A 61 -8.55 -17.14 8.08
CA THR A 61 -9.31 -18.30 7.58
C THR A 61 -8.53 -19.60 7.67
N VAL A 62 -7.23 -19.61 7.36
CA VAL A 62 -6.38 -20.80 7.50
C VAL A 62 -6.26 -21.23 8.96
N VAL A 63 -6.00 -20.29 9.88
CA VAL A 63 -5.91 -20.59 11.32
C VAL A 63 -7.26 -21.05 11.89
N ALA A 64 -8.35 -20.40 11.49
CA ALA A 64 -9.69 -20.79 11.91
C ALA A 64 -10.05 -22.19 11.41
N ALA A 65 -9.76 -22.51 10.14
CA ALA A 65 -10.01 -23.83 9.56
C ALA A 65 -9.20 -24.92 10.28
N PHE A 66 -7.93 -24.65 10.57
CA PHE A 66 -7.08 -25.55 11.34
C PHE A 66 -7.63 -25.78 12.76
N ALA A 67 -7.90 -24.70 13.49
CA ALA A 67 -8.40 -24.78 14.86
C ALA A 67 -9.77 -25.46 14.95
N CYS A 68 -10.69 -25.11 14.06
CA CYS A 68 -12.03 -25.72 14.00
C CYS A 68 -11.94 -27.21 13.68
N THR A 69 -11.08 -27.61 12.73
CA THR A 69 -10.92 -29.02 12.39
C THR A 69 -10.23 -29.79 13.52
N TYR A 70 -9.21 -29.22 14.15
CA TYR A 70 -8.51 -29.86 15.27
C TYR A 70 -9.43 -30.06 16.49
N LEU A 71 -10.24 -29.04 16.83
CA LEU A 71 -11.22 -29.11 17.92
C LEU A 71 -12.40 -30.02 17.57
N GLY A 72 -12.94 -29.93 16.35
CA GLY A 72 -14.04 -30.76 15.88
C GLY A 72 -13.67 -32.23 15.72
N SER A 73 -12.42 -32.51 15.34
CA SER A 73 -11.88 -33.86 15.22
C SER A 73 -11.77 -34.60 16.57
N GLN A 74 -11.91 -33.89 17.71
CA GLN A 74 -12.04 -34.55 19.02
C GLN A 74 -13.21 -35.54 19.09
N TYR A 75 -14.28 -35.28 18.34
CA TYR A 75 -15.47 -36.13 18.31
C TYR A 75 -15.36 -37.33 17.37
N VAL A 76 -14.38 -37.32 16.45
CA VAL A 76 -14.25 -38.32 15.38
C VAL A 76 -13.05 -39.23 15.59
N PHE A 77 -11.93 -38.70 16.07
CA PHE A 77 -10.70 -39.46 16.28
C PHE A 77 -10.20 -39.28 17.72
N ALA A 78 -9.89 -40.38 18.42
CA ALA A 78 -9.31 -40.34 19.77
C ALA A 78 -7.81 -39.97 19.75
N GLU A 79 -7.10 -40.30 18.67
CA GLU A 79 -5.66 -40.07 18.53
C GLU A 79 -5.34 -38.63 18.11
N THR A 80 -4.42 -38.00 18.84
CA THR A 80 -3.93 -36.64 18.56
C THR A 80 -3.25 -36.52 17.19
N ALA A 81 -2.52 -37.55 16.76
CA ALA A 81 -1.85 -37.57 15.46
C ALA A 81 -2.86 -37.46 14.29
N ALA A 82 -3.95 -38.22 14.34
CA ALA A 82 -5.02 -38.17 13.33
C ALA A 82 -5.76 -36.82 13.32
N ARG A 83 -5.93 -36.18 14.48
CA ARG A 83 -6.53 -34.84 14.60
C ARG A 83 -5.68 -33.77 13.93
N VAL A 84 -4.37 -33.81 14.14
CA VAL A 84 -3.44 -32.87 13.48
C VAL A 84 -3.41 -33.10 11.98
N LEU A 85 -3.30 -34.36 11.53
CA LEU A 85 -3.29 -34.69 10.10
C LEU A 85 -4.57 -34.22 9.38
N SER A 86 -5.74 -34.49 9.94
CA SER A 86 -7.01 -34.02 9.37
C SER A 86 -7.09 -32.49 9.33
N ALA A 87 -6.66 -31.80 10.39
CA ALA A 87 -6.62 -30.33 10.42
C ALA A 87 -5.67 -29.73 9.37
N VAL A 88 -4.50 -30.34 9.14
CA VAL A 88 -3.55 -29.91 8.11
C VAL A 88 -4.12 -30.10 6.72
N ILE A 89 -4.80 -31.22 6.45
CA ILE A 89 -5.43 -31.48 5.14
C ILE A 89 -6.49 -30.42 4.85
N VAL A 90 -7.39 -30.15 5.79
CA VAL A 90 -8.45 -29.15 5.62
C VAL A 90 -7.85 -27.75 5.45
N ALA A 91 -6.88 -27.37 6.30
CA ALA A 91 -6.20 -26.08 6.20
C ALA A 91 -5.49 -25.90 4.84
N SER A 92 -4.92 -26.98 4.28
CA SER A 92 -4.28 -26.96 2.97
C SER A 92 -5.27 -26.69 1.84
N VAL A 93 -6.45 -27.33 1.87
CA VAL A 93 -7.52 -27.08 0.88
C VAL A 93 -8.04 -25.65 0.97
N VAL A 94 -8.29 -25.15 2.19
CA VAL A 94 -8.74 -23.77 2.43
C VAL A 94 -7.68 -22.78 1.93
N GLY A 95 -6.41 -23.01 2.23
CA GLY A 95 -5.32 -22.17 1.76
C GLY A 95 -5.24 -22.08 0.23
N LEU A 96 -5.43 -23.19 -0.48
CA LEU A 96 -5.50 -23.18 -1.94
C LEU A 96 -6.73 -22.44 -2.48
N ALA A 97 -7.89 -22.59 -1.84
CA ALA A 97 -9.11 -21.90 -2.22
C ALA A 97 -8.96 -20.38 -2.07
N GLU A 98 -8.43 -19.91 -0.95
CA GLU A 98 -8.18 -18.49 -0.70
C GLU A 98 -7.10 -17.91 -1.63
N LEU A 99 -6.02 -18.67 -1.89
CA LEU A 99 -5.00 -18.29 -2.85
C LEU A 99 -5.59 -18.10 -4.26
N TYR A 100 -6.47 -19.00 -4.69
CA TYR A 100 -7.17 -18.88 -5.95
C TYR A 100 -8.07 -17.63 -6.00
N VAL A 101 -8.83 -17.35 -4.95
CA VAL A 101 -9.69 -16.16 -4.84
C VAL A 101 -8.84 -14.87 -4.90
N MET A 102 -7.69 -14.85 -4.22
CA MET A 102 -6.78 -13.70 -4.26
C MET A 102 -6.25 -13.45 -5.67
N VAL A 103 -5.74 -14.50 -6.34
CA VAL A 103 -5.25 -14.40 -7.73
C VAL A 103 -6.34 -13.88 -8.67
N ARG A 104 -7.55 -14.44 -8.56
CA ARG A 104 -8.68 -14.02 -9.39
C ARG A 104 -9.15 -12.60 -9.11
N THR A 105 -9.04 -12.14 -7.86
CA THR A 105 -9.36 -10.75 -7.49
C THR A 105 -8.36 -9.78 -8.11
N LEU A 106 -7.07 -10.14 -8.13
CA LEU A 106 -6.01 -9.36 -8.78
C LEU A 106 -6.20 -9.29 -10.31
N GLU A 107 -6.54 -10.42 -10.95
CA GLU A 107 -6.86 -10.47 -12.39
C GLU A 107 -8.12 -9.67 -12.74
N GLY A 108 -9.15 -9.72 -11.88
CA GLY A 108 -10.41 -9.00 -12.07
C GLY A 108 -10.28 -7.47 -11.94
N ASP A 109 -9.40 -6.99 -11.06
CA ASP A 109 -9.06 -5.57 -10.99
C ASP A 109 -8.27 -5.11 -12.23
N LEU A 110 -7.44 -5.99 -12.81
CA LEU A 110 -6.70 -5.72 -14.05
C LEU A 110 -7.61 -5.63 -15.29
N GLY A 111 -8.68 -6.42 -15.35
CA GLY A 111 -9.64 -6.42 -16.46
C GLY A 111 -10.62 -5.23 -16.50
N LYS A 112 -10.59 -4.35 -15.48
CA LYS A 112 -11.43 -3.14 -15.39
C LYS A 112 -10.68 -1.83 -15.68
N LEU A 113 -9.40 -1.92 -16.05
CA LEU A 113 -8.56 -0.80 -16.52
C LEU A 113 -8.50 -0.80 -18.04
#